data_AF-X6L8I8-F1
#
_entry.id   AF-X6L8I8-F1
#
_cell.length_a   1.000
_cell.length_b   1.000
_cell.length_c   1.000
_cell.angle_alpha   90.00
_cell.angle_beta   90.00
_cell.angle_gamma   90.00
#
_symmetry.space_group_name_H-M   'P 1'
#
loop_
_entity.id
_entity.type
_entity.pdbx_description
1 polymer ?
#
loop_
_entity_poly.entity_id
_entity_poly.type
_entity_poly.pdbx_seq_one_letter_code
_entity_poly.pdbx_strand_id
1 'polypeptide(L)'
;ECCLTSNIGWKVKDVQSHPIYELINHGFQVTLNTDNLLLSGNEHSEANPTNEILQFITSVNKIHDTDGGKNKSKMWGIVKSMLINGVRHSFDKNIDNEFVQEIEQEIDHVLSTELNVMHDDKTKCKL
;
A
#
# COMPACT_ATOMS: atom_id res chain seq x y z
N GLU A 1 0.77 0.67 13.14
CA GLU A 1 1.93 0.78 12.24
C GLU A 1 2.41 -0.62 11.86
N CYS A 2 2.44 -0.95 10.58
CA CYS A 2 2.97 -2.22 10.07
C CYS A 2 4.19 -1.94 9.19
N CYS A 3 5.19 -2.82 9.25
CA CYS A 3 6.46 -2.66 8.54
C CYS A 3 6.84 -3.98 7.86
N LEU A 4 6.44 -4.16 6.60
CA LEU A 4 6.52 -5.47 5.93
C LEU A 4 7.97 -5.92 5.82
N THR A 5 8.81 -5.08 5.23
CA THR A 5 10.21 -5.42 4.96
C THR A 5 10.97 -5.73 6.24
N SER A 6 10.68 -4.98 7.31
CA SER A 6 11.31 -5.18 8.62
C SER A 6 10.78 -6.41 9.37
N ASN A 7 9.58 -6.90 9.07
CA ASN A 7 8.99 -8.01 9.81
C ASN A 7 9.31 -9.38 9.20
N ILE A 8 9.53 -9.44 7.89
CA ILE A 8 9.74 -10.69 7.16
C ILE A 8 11.14 -11.29 7.45
N GLY A 9 11.20 -12.61 7.59
CA GLY A 9 12.43 -13.40 7.73
C GLY A 9 12.85 -13.69 9.18
N TRP A 10 12.35 -12.93 10.17
CA TRP A 10 12.71 -13.15 11.58
C TRP A 10 11.56 -12.94 12.59
N LYS A 11 10.65 -11.98 12.38
CA LYS A 11 9.41 -11.85 13.18
C LYS A 11 8.27 -12.66 12.56
N VAL A 12 8.17 -12.60 11.24
CA VAL A 12 7.17 -13.28 10.43
C VAL A 12 7.93 -14.08 9.37
N LYS A 13 7.54 -15.33 9.16
CA LYS A 13 8.26 -16.24 8.26
C LYS A 13 8.37 -15.70 6.83
N ASP A 14 7.26 -15.22 6.29
CA ASP A 14 7.10 -14.81 4.91
C ASP A 14 5.95 -13.81 4.79
N VAL A 15 5.76 -13.26 3.58
CA VAL A 15 4.70 -12.28 3.32
C VAL A 15 3.30 -12.88 3.53
N GLN A 16 3.13 -14.17 3.21
CA GLN A 16 1.86 -14.90 3.39
C GLN A 16 1.43 -14.97 4.86
N SER A 17 2.41 -15.09 5.74
CA SER A 17 2.16 -15.19 7.18
C SER A 17 1.98 -13.81 7.83
N HIS A 18 2.11 -12.71 7.09
CA HIS A 18 2.03 -11.36 7.64
C HIS A 18 0.57 -10.97 7.95
N PRO A 19 0.24 -10.55 9.19
CA PRO A 19 -1.15 -10.37 9.63
C PRO A 19 -1.83 -9.11 9.07
N ILE A 20 -1.14 -8.33 8.23
CA ILE A 20 -1.60 -7.01 7.78
C ILE A 20 -2.97 -7.08 7.08
N TYR A 21 -3.18 -8.10 6.25
CA TYR A 21 -4.44 -8.25 5.52
C TYR A 21 -5.59 -8.60 6.46
N GLU A 22 -5.34 -9.49 7.42
CA GLU A 22 -6.32 -9.84 8.45
C GLU A 22 -6.68 -8.64 9.33
N LEU A 23 -5.70 -7.83 9.73
CA LEU A 23 -5.97 -6.60 10.47
C LEU A 23 -6.89 -5.66 9.67
N ILE A 24 -6.62 -5.46 8.38
CA ILE A 24 -7.46 -4.64 7.50
C ILE A 24 -8.89 -5.22 7.40
N ASN A 25 -9.02 -6.53 7.20
CA ASN A 25 -10.32 -7.21 7.09
C ASN A 25 -11.16 -7.11 8.37
N HIS A 26 -10.50 -7.06 9.54
CA HIS A 26 -11.17 -6.88 10.82
C HIS A 26 -11.41 -5.40 11.18
N GLY A 27 -11.19 -4.48 10.24
CA GLY A 27 -11.50 -3.06 10.39
C GLY A 27 -10.46 -2.24 11.15
N PHE A 28 -9.26 -2.80 11.37
CA PHE A 28 -8.18 -2.02 11.98
C PHE A 28 -7.65 -0.96 11.01
N GLN A 29 -7.40 0.23 11.53
CA GLN A 29 -6.76 1.31 10.79
C GLN A 29 -5.24 1.08 10.77
N VAL A 30 -4.78 0.46 9.69
CA VAL A 30 -3.38 0.12 9.46
C VAL A 30 -2.66 1.26 8.74
N THR A 31 -1.36 1.41 9.01
CA THR A 31 -0.42 2.28 8.29
C THR A 31 0.77 1.43 7.82
N LEU A 32 1.35 1.76 6.65
CA LEU A 32 2.60 1.16 6.15
C LEU A 32 3.79 2.04 6.50
N ASN A 33 4.85 1.42 7.01
CA ASN A 33 6.05 2.10 7.50
C ASN A 33 7.27 1.22 7.23
N THR A 34 8.46 1.80 7.30
CA THR A 34 9.71 1.08 6.96
C THR A 34 10.41 0.48 8.19
N ASP A 35 10.04 0.90 9.40
CA ASP A 35 10.80 0.70 10.64
C ASP A 35 12.21 1.33 10.53
N ASN A 36 13.17 0.63 9.92
CA ASN A 36 14.54 1.08 9.75
C ASN A 36 14.96 1.08 8.28
N LEU A 37 15.07 2.27 7.67
CA LEU A 37 15.45 2.46 6.26
C LEU A 37 16.77 1.76 5.88
N LEU A 38 17.76 1.78 6.78
CA LEU A 38 19.12 1.29 6.49
C LEU A 38 19.39 -0.15 6.97
N LEU A 39 18.55 -0.68 7.85
CA LEU A 39 18.78 -1.98 8.50
C LEU A 39 17.74 -3.03 8.13
N SER A 40 16.58 -2.62 7.62
CA SER A 40 15.52 -3.53 7.21
C SER A 40 15.65 -3.85 5.73
N GLY A 41 15.40 -5.10 5.37
CA GLY A 41 15.41 -5.56 3.98
C GLY A 41 16.73 -6.14 3.51
N ASN A 42 16.90 -6.18 2.20
CA ASN A 42 18.09 -6.69 1.52
C ASN A 42 18.27 -5.99 0.17
N GLU A 43 19.30 -6.38 -0.58
CA GLU A 43 19.63 -5.83 -1.91
C GLU A 43 18.52 -5.93 -2.98
N HIS A 44 17.49 -6.75 -2.74
CA HIS A 44 16.36 -6.94 -3.65
C HIS A 44 15.05 -6.35 -3.12
N SER A 45 15.00 -5.96 -1.85
CA SER A 45 13.80 -5.46 -1.18
C SER A 45 14.24 -4.53 -0.05
N GLU A 46 14.65 -3.32 -0.41
CA GLU A 46 15.02 -2.28 0.55
C GLU A 46 13.78 -1.76 1.28
N ALA A 47 13.90 -1.45 2.57
CA ALA A 47 12.81 -0.88 3.35
C ALA A 47 12.66 0.62 3.09
N ASN A 48 12.17 1.00 1.91
CA ASN A 48 11.78 2.38 1.57
C ASN A 48 10.26 2.49 1.36
N PRO A 49 9.67 3.70 1.45
CA PRO A 49 8.21 3.87 1.38
C PRO A 49 7.59 3.27 0.10
N THR A 50 8.26 3.43 -1.04
CA THR A 50 7.80 2.88 -2.33
C THR A 50 7.79 1.36 -2.29
N ASN A 51 8.84 0.73 -1.75
CA ASN A 51 8.96 -0.71 -1.66
C ASN A 51 7.96 -1.33 -0.67
N GLU A 52 7.63 -0.67 0.44
CA GLU A 52 6.57 -1.13 1.35
C GLU A 52 5.21 -1.22 0.61
N ILE A 53 4.88 -0.20 -0.18
CA ILE A 53 3.66 -0.18 -1.00
C ILE A 53 3.71 -1.28 -2.07
N LEU A 54 4.83 -1.39 -2.80
CA LEU A 54 4.99 -2.40 -3.84
C LEU A 54 4.94 -3.82 -3.27
N GLN A 55 5.55 -4.07 -2.11
CA GLN A 55 5.52 -5.38 -1.46
C GLN A 55 4.10 -5.74 -1.02
N PHE A 56 3.33 -4.78 -0.50
CA PHE A 56 1.92 -4.99 -0.18
C PHE A 56 1.11 -5.37 -1.42
N ILE A 57 1.20 -4.58 -2.50
CA ILE A 57 0.41 -4.79 -3.73
C ILE A 57 0.83 -6.06 -4.49
N THR A 58 2.12 -6.40 -4.50
CA THR A 58 2.64 -7.50 -5.33
C THR A 58 2.64 -8.84 -4.63
N SER A 59 2.74 -8.84 -3.29
CA SER A 59 2.96 -10.06 -2.51
C SER A 59 1.74 -10.36 -1.64
N VAL A 60 1.32 -9.44 -0.77
CA VAL A 60 0.15 -9.66 0.12
C VAL A 60 -1.13 -9.83 -0.71
N ASN A 61 -1.37 -8.97 -1.71
CA ASN A 61 -2.58 -9.05 -2.51
C ASN A 61 -2.71 -10.35 -3.32
N LYS A 62 -1.63 -10.83 -3.96
CA LYS A 62 -1.70 -12.05 -4.80
C LYS A 62 -2.16 -13.28 -4.02
N ILE A 63 -1.99 -13.27 -2.70
CA ILE A 63 -2.33 -14.36 -1.80
C ILE A 63 -3.82 -14.32 -1.43
N HIS A 64 -4.40 -13.12 -1.31
CA HIS A 64 -5.77 -12.93 -0.84
C HIS A 64 -6.76 -12.48 -1.92
N ASP A 65 -6.29 -12.25 -3.15
CA ASP A 65 -7.14 -11.93 -4.29
C ASP A 65 -7.82 -13.19 -4.86
N THR A 66 -9.10 -13.36 -4.54
CA THR A 66 -9.95 -14.42 -5.10
C THR A 66 -10.23 -14.25 -6.59
N ASP A 67 -10.00 -13.05 -7.13
CA ASP A 67 -10.28 -12.71 -8.53
C ASP A 67 -9.02 -12.83 -9.41
N GLY A 68 -7.89 -13.26 -8.85
CA GLY A 68 -6.65 -13.56 -9.57
C GLY A 68 -5.89 -12.32 -10.06
N GLY A 69 -5.82 -11.25 -9.26
CA GLY A 69 -5.11 -10.01 -9.58
C GLY A 69 -5.95 -9.00 -10.35
N LYS A 70 -7.25 -9.27 -10.56
CA LYS A 70 -8.09 -8.50 -11.50
C LYS A 70 -8.65 -7.21 -10.91
N ASN A 71 -8.82 -7.11 -9.59
CA ASN A 71 -9.40 -5.92 -8.96
C ASN A 71 -8.33 -4.96 -8.41
N LYS A 72 -7.55 -4.37 -9.32
CA LYS A 72 -6.51 -3.37 -9.00
C LYS A 72 -7.05 -2.14 -8.25
N SER A 73 -8.27 -1.71 -8.57
CA SER A 73 -8.90 -0.55 -7.94
C SER A 73 -9.11 -0.77 -6.43
N LYS A 74 -9.60 -1.94 -6.03
CA LYS A 74 -9.75 -2.31 -4.61
C LYS A 74 -8.43 -2.20 -3.84
N MET A 75 -7.31 -2.63 -4.44
CA MET A 75 -6.00 -2.61 -3.78
C MET A 75 -5.45 -1.21 -3.59
N TRP A 76 -5.53 -0.39 -4.63
CA TRP A 76 -5.14 1.00 -4.51
C TRP A 76 -6.03 1.76 -3.51
N GLY A 77 -7.30 1.39 -3.38
CA GLY A 77 -8.18 1.88 -2.31
C GLY A 77 -7.70 1.52 -0.90
N ILE A 78 -7.18 0.31 -0.70
CA ILE A 78 -6.57 -0.09 0.59
C ILE A 78 -5.28 0.68 0.84
N VAL A 79 -4.41 0.82 -0.16
CA VAL A 79 -3.16 1.61 -0.04
C VAL A 79 -3.47 3.07 0.29
N LYS A 80 -4.42 3.69 -0.43
CA LYS A 80 -4.93 5.03 -0.12
C LYS A 80 -5.37 5.12 1.34
N SER A 81 -6.17 4.16 1.81
CA SER A 81 -6.62 4.13 3.20
C SER A 81 -5.45 4.06 4.19
N MET A 82 -4.42 3.26 3.92
CA MET A 82 -3.23 3.17 4.78
C MET A 82 -2.42 4.47 4.82
N LEU A 83 -2.29 5.16 3.68
CA LEU A 83 -1.62 6.47 3.61
C LEU A 83 -2.40 7.53 4.39
N ILE A 84 -3.71 7.62 4.18
CA ILE A 84 -4.58 8.56 4.89
C ILE A 84 -4.63 8.27 6.39
N ASN A 85 -4.63 7.00 6.80
CA ASN A 85 -4.49 6.63 8.21
C ASN A 85 -3.17 7.17 8.79
N GLY A 86 -2.07 7.13 8.04
CA GLY A 86 -0.78 7.68 8.48
C GLY A 86 -0.84 9.18 8.75
N VAL A 87 -1.47 9.93 7.85
CA VAL A 87 -1.68 11.37 8.02
C VAL A 87 -2.57 11.67 9.24
N ARG A 88 -3.73 11.01 9.34
CA ARG A 88 -4.72 11.24 10.40
C ARG A 88 -4.21 10.89 11.80
N HIS A 89 -3.35 9.89 11.92
CA HIS A 89 -2.80 9.43 13.21
C HIS A 89 -1.43 10.01 13.52
N SER A 90 -0.93 10.94 12.71
CA SER A 90 0.31 11.63 13.02
C SER A 90 0.16 12.44 14.32
N PHE A 91 1.28 12.69 15.00
CA PHE A 91 1.30 13.54 16.20
C PHE A 91 1.35 15.04 15.88
N ASP A 92 1.23 15.43 14.60
CA ASP A 92 1.23 16.83 14.20
C ASP A 92 -0.14 17.48 14.44
N LYS A 93 -0.15 18.52 15.26
CA LYS A 93 -1.36 19.25 15.64
C LYS A 93 -1.88 20.19 14.56
N ASN A 94 -1.07 20.45 13.53
CA ASN A 94 -1.43 21.33 12.42
C ASN A 94 -2.15 20.58 11.30
N ILE A 95 -2.27 19.26 11.39
CA ILE A 95 -3.04 18.47 10.44
C ILE A 95 -4.52 18.59 10.78
N ASP A 96 -5.25 19.28 9.92
CA ASP A 96 -6.70 19.41 9.98
C ASP A 96 -7.39 18.60 8.85
N ASN A 97 -8.72 18.68 8.81
CA ASN A 97 -9.50 17.97 7.81
C ASN A 97 -9.28 18.50 6.39
N GLU A 98 -8.92 19.79 6.24
CA GLU A 98 -8.65 20.39 4.93
C GLU A 98 -7.37 19.81 4.36
N PHE A 99 -6.29 19.77 5.15
CA PHE A 99 -5.03 19.14 4.75
C PHE A 99 -5.21 17.65 4.41
N VAL A 100 -5.96 16.90 5.23
CA VAL A 100 -6.24 15.48 4.93
C VAL A 100 -6.99 15.35 3.60
N GLN A 101 -7.94 16.24 3.33
CA GLN A 101 -8.71 16.23 2.09
C GLN A 101 -7.86 16.58 0.87
N GLU A 102 -6.92 17.53 0.99
CA GLU A 102 -5.94 17.85 -0.06
C GLU A 102 -5.07 16.64 -0.41
N ILE A 103 -4.52 15.95 0.59
CA ILE A 103 -3.74 14.72 0.37
C ILE A 103 -4.63 13.64 -0.27
N GLU A 104 -5.87 13.50 0.18
CA GLU A 104 -6.80 12.52 -0.37
C GLU A 104 -7.09 12.78 -1.86
N GLN A 105 -7.28 14.04 -2.23
CA GLN A 105 -7.49 14.48 -3.62
C GLN A 105 -6.26 14.25 -4.49
N GLU A 106 -5.06 14.53 -3.99
CA GLU A 106 -3.82 14.30 -4.73
C GLU A 106 -3.61 12.80 -5.00
N ILE A 107 -3.86 11.95 -4.00
CA ILE A 107 -3.80 10.49 -4.20
C ILE A 107 -4.83 10.05 -5.25
N ASP A 108 -6.07 10.54 -5.17
CA ASP A 108 -7.10 10.22 -6.17
C ASP A 108 -6.72 10.69 -7.57
N HIS A 109 -6.10 11.87 -7.69
CA HIS A 109 -5.61 12.40 -8.96
C HIS A 109 -4.55 11.48 -9.58
N VAL A 110 -3.54 11.09 -8.80
CA VAL A 110 -2.49 10.15 -9.24
C VAL A 110 -3.09 8.80 -9.65
N LEU A 111 -3.96 8.24 -8.82
CA LEU A 111 -4.59 6.94 -9.10
C LEU A 111 -5.50 6.98 -10.33
N SER A 112 -6.23 8.09 -10.54
CA SER A 112 -7.07 8.26 -11.73
C SER A 112 -6.24 8.33 -13.01
N THR A 113 -5.09 8.99 -12.97
CA THR A 113 -4.17 9.11 -14.11
C THR A 113 -3.59 7.74 -14.46
N GLU A 114 -3.10 6.99 -13.48
CA GLU A 114 -2.54 5.65 -13.67
C GLU A 114 -3.58 4.63 -14.17
N LEU A 115 -4.79 4.62 -13.59
CA LEU A 115 -5.85 3.70 -13.98
C LEU A 115 -6.42 4.01 -15.37
N ASN A 116 -6.40 5.28 -15.80
CA ASN A 116 -6.84 5.68 -17.14
C ASN A 116 -5.78 5.38 -18.22
N VAL A 117 -4.49 5.59 -17.94
CA VAL A 117 -3.40 5.22 -18.87
C VAL A 117 -3.40 3.71 -19.17
N MET A 118 -3.73 2.87 -18.17
CA MET A 118 -3.87 1.43 -18.35
C MET A 118 -5.06 0.99 -19.23
N HIS A 119 -6.09 1.83 -19.37
CA HIS A 119 -7.23 1.56 -20.26
C HIS A 119 -6.88 1.83 -21.73
N ASP A 120 -6.08 2.85 -22.01
CA ASP A 120 -5.69 3.21 -23.38
C ASP A 120 -4.73 2.21 -24.02
N ASP A 121 -3.83 1.60 -23.24
CA ASP A 121 -2.88 0.60 -23.76
C ASP A 121 -3.55 -0.71 -24.18
N LYS A 122 -4.70 -1.07 -23.60
CA LYS A 122 -5.47 -2.25 -24.04
C LYS A 122 -6.23 -2.01 -25.35
N THR A 123 -6.36 -0.76 -25.79
CA THR A 123 -7.10 -0.40 -27.00
C THR A 123 -6.18 -0.30 -28.23
N LYS A 124 -4.85 -0.32 -28.04
CA LYS A 124 -3.86 -0.24 -29.13
C LYS A 124 -3.39 -1.59 -29.69
N CYS A 125 -3.88 -2.72 -29.18
CA CYS A 125 -3.62 -4.03 -29.77
C CYS A 125 -4.84 -4.53 -30.57
N LYS A 126 -5.04 -3.94 -31.75
CA LYS A 126 -5.70 -4.60 -32.89
C LYS A 126 -4.72 -4.54 -34.06
N LEU A 127 -3.94 -5.61 -34.21
CA LEU A 127 -3.39 -6.02 -35.49
C LEU A 127 -4.41 -6.93 -36.18
#